data_AF-A0A2W6ZC87-F1
#
_entry.id   AF-A0A2W6ZC87-F1
#
_cell.length_a   1.000
_cell.length_b   1.000
_cell.length_c   1.000
_cell.angle_alpha   90.00
_cell.angle_beta   90.00
_cell.angle_gamma   90.00
#
_symmetry.space_group_name_H-M   'P 1'
#
loop_
_entity.id
_entity.type
_entity.pdbx_description
1 polymer ?
#
loop_
_entity_poly.entity_id
_entity_poly.type
_entity_poly.pdbx_seq_one_letter_code
_entity_poly.pdbx_strand_id
1 'polypeptide(L)' 'MATQARTLDQSNIVMRFCQLAVNTEVERSGLAVPAGLTQFTCQCFLRHLDLGRSLNAAQVNCKQEAIRRYRL' A
#
# COMPACT_ATOMS: atom_id res chain seq x y z
N MET A 1 -13.08 -5.48 -29.61
CA MET A 1 -13.16 -5.80 -28.16
C MET A 1 -11.76 -6.14 -27.66
N ALA A 2 -11.47 -5.83 -26.37
CA ALA A 2 -10.29 -6.20 -25.57
C ALA A 2 -9.06 -5.25 -25.52
N THR A 3 -9.15 -4.17 -24.72
CA THR A 3 -7.94 -3.53 -24.14
C THR A 3 -8.09 -3.07 -22.69
N GLN A 4 -9.02 -3.66 -21.91
CA GLN A 4 -9.20 -3.34 -20.48
C GLN A 4 -8.78 -4.48 -19.53
N ALA A 5 -8.16 -5.56 -20.03
CA ALA A 5 -7.82 -6.74 -19.23
C ALA A 5 -6.41 -6.73 -18.60
N ARG A 6 -5.51 -5.80 -18.97
CA ARG A 6 -4.13 -5.77 -18.41
C ARG A 6 -3.98 -4.93 -17.15
N THR A 7 -4.85 -3.94 -16.93
CA THR A 7 -4.73 -2.99 -15.82
C THR A 7 -5.22 -3.59 -14.50
N LEU A 8 -6.31 -4.37 -14.55
CA LEU A 8 -6.84 -5.07 -13.36
C LEU A 8 -5.84 -6.06 -12.77
N ASP A 9 -5.10 -6.78 -13.61
CA ASP A 9 -4.09 -7.76 -13.19
C ASP A 9 -2.85 -7.07 -12.57
N GLN A 10 -2.35 -6.01 -13.20
CA GLN A 10 -1.22 -5.24 -12.68
C GLN A 10 -1.54 -4.52 -11.35
N SER A 11 -2.71 -3.88 -11.24
CA SER A 11 -3.13 -3.27 -9.98
C SER A 11 -3.28 -4.31 -8.86
N ASN A 12 -3.73 -5.53 -9.18
CA ASN A 12 -3.82 -6.63 -8.23
C ASN A 12 -2.43 -7.12 -7.77
N ILE A 13 -1.48 -7.22 -8.71
CA ILE A 13 -0.08 -7.56 -8.40
C ILE A 13 0.57 -6.49 -7.51
N VAL A 14 0.45 -5.21 -7.87
CA VAL A 14 0.99 -4.10 -7.07
C VAL A 14 0.37 -4.08 -5.67
N MET A 15 -0.94 -4.35 -5.57
CA MET A 15 -1.63 -4.46 -4.29
C MET A 15 -1.07 -5.61 -3.45
N ARG A 16 -0.89 -6.80 -4.02
CA ARG A 16 -0.31 -7.96 -3.32
C ARG A 16 1.12 -7.69 -2.84
N PHE A 17 1.95 -7.09 -3.69
CA PHE A 17 3.32 -6.73 -3.32
C PHE A 17 3.34 -5.69 -2.20
N CYS A 18 2.49 -4.67 -2.27
CA CYS A 18 2.36 -3.71 -1.20
C CYS A 18 1.93 -4.38 0.10
N GLN A 19 0.94 -5.27 0.06
CA GLN A 19 0.46 -5.96 1.24
C GLN A 19 1.56 -6.79 1.91
N LEU A 20 2.33 -7.53 1.11
CA LEU A 20 3.47 -8.29 1.60
C LEU A 20 4.51 -7.36 2.26
N ALA A 21 4.89 -6.28 1.59
CA ALA A 21 5.88 -5.33 2.10
C ALA A 21 5.44 -4.69 3.42
N VAL A 22 4.18 -4.26 3.52
CA VAL A 22 3.64 -3.67 4.76
C VAL A 22 3.56 -4.70 5.88
N ASN A 23 3.10 -5.92 5.60
CA ASN A 23 3.07 -6.98 6.60
C ASN A 23 4.48 -7.29 7.12
N THR A 24 5.46 -7.44 6.24
CA THR A 24 6.86 -7.71 6.65
C THR A 24 7.45 -6.58 7.48
N GLU A 25 7.20 -5.32 7.12
CA GLU A 25 7.70 -4.16 7.87
C GLU A 25 7.09 -4.10 9.29
N VAL A 26 5.80 -4.42 9.41
CA VAL A 26 5.10 -4.39 10.70
C VAL A 26 5.44 -5.62 11.55
N GLU A 27 5.62 -6.80 10.95
CA GLU A 27 6.17 -7.97 11.66
C GLU A 27 7.56 -7.67 12.22
N ARG A 28 8.40 -6.95 11.44
CA ARG A 28 9.74 -6.52 11.89
C ARG A 28 9.70 -5.51 13.03
N SER A 29 8.65 -4.69 13.14
CA SER A 29 8.52 -3.74 14.25
C SER A 29 8.08 -4.41 15.55
N GLY A 30 7.68 -5.68 15.52
CA GLY A 30 7.16 -6.41 16.67
C GLY A 30 5.80 -5.90 17.16
N LEU A 31 5.19 -4.97 16.41
CA LEU A 31 3.88 -4.41 16.72
C LEU A 31 2.78 -5.32 16.14
N ALA A 32 1.71 -5.52 16.90
CA ALA A 32 0.54 -6.22 16.39
C ALA A 32 -0.05 -5.42 15.21
N VAL A 33 -0.15 -6.06 14.04
CA VAL A 33 -0.76 -5.44 12.85
C VAL A 33 -2.23 -5.13 13.18
N PRO A 34 -2.63 -3.84 13.27
CA PRO A 34 -4.01 -3.51 13.48
C PRO A 34 -4.83 -3.92 12.25
N ALA A 35 -6.06 -4.41 12.49
CA ALA A 35 -6.97 -4.75 11.42
C ALA A 35 -7.16 -3.56 10.46
N GLY A 36 -7.02 -3.81 9.16
CA GLY A 36 -7.16 -2.79 8.13
C GLY A 36 -5.91 -1.96 7.85
N LEU A 37 -4.82 -2.08 8.62
CA LEU A 37 -3.59 -1.32 8.39
C LEU A 37 -3.01 -1.56 7.00
N THR A 38 -2.80 -2.83 6.65
CA THR A 38 -2.22 -3.23 5.38
C THR A 38 -3.08 -2.77 4.19
N GLN A 39 -4.41 -2.93 4.31
CA GLN A 39 -5.33 -2.49 3.27
C GLN A 39 -5.33 -0.96 3.10
N PHE A 40 -5.35 -0.22 4.20
CA PHE A 40 -5.32 1.25 4.18
C PHE A 40 -4.02 1.77 3.55
N THR A 41 -2.87 1.27 4.00
CA THR A 41 -1.55 1.70 3.51
C THR A 41 -1.41 1.42 2.00
N CYS A 42 -1.89 0.27 1.53
CA CYS A 42 -1.81 -0.08 0.12
C CYS A 42 -2.80 0.66 -0.77
N GLN A 43 -4.00 0.96 -0.28
CA GLN A 43 -4.92 1.85 -0.99
C GLN A 43 -4.37 3.27 -1.10
N CYS A 44 -3.74 3.78 -0.04
CA CYS A 44 -3.03 5.06 -0.09
C CYS A 44 -1.93 5.02 -1.16
N PHE A 45 -1.12 3.96 -1.18
CA PHE A 45 -0.01 3.82 -2.11
C PHE A 45 -0.49 3.80 -3.57
N LEU A 46 -1.51 2.99 -3.88
CA LEU A 46 -2.11 2.95 -5.21
C LEU A 46 -2.64 4.32 -5.63
N ARG A 47 -3.35 5.03 -4.75
CA ARG A 47 -3.84 6.39 -5.04
C ARG A 47 -2.70 7.35 -5.41
N HIS A 48 -1.57 7.28 -4.72
CA HIS A 48 -0.43 8.13 -5.06
C HIS A 48 0.20 7.77 -6.41
N LEU A 49 0.21 6.49 -6.79
CA LEU A 49 0.65 6.06 -8.12
C LEU A 49 -0.31 6.51 -9.22
N ASP A 50 -1.61 6.40 -8.98
CA ASP A 50 -2.64 6.93 -9.90
C ASP A 50 -2.52 8.45 -10.09
N LEU A 51 -2.04 9.16 -9.07
CA LEU A 51 -1.73 10.60 -9.12
C LEU A 51 -0.36 10.91 -9.75
N GLY A 52 0.37 9.91 -10.26
CA GLY A 52 1.68 10.08 -10.88
C GLY A 52 2.81 10.45 -9.90
N ARG A 53 2.63 10.23 -8.60
CA ARG A 53 3.69 10.47 -7.62
C ARG A 53 4.76 9.38 -7.69
N SER A 54 5.99 9.74 -7.33
CA SER A 54 7.08 8.76 -7.24
C SER A 54 6.80 7.70 -6.17
N LEU A 55 7.28 6.48 -6.42
CA LEU A 55 7.15 5.34 -5.49
C LEU A 55 7.66 5.70 -4.08
N ASN A 56 8.78 6.41 -4.00
CA ASN A 56 9.37 6.83 -2.73
C ASN A 56 8.44 7.82 -1.99
N ALA A 57 7.93 8.85 -2.69
CA ALA A 57 7.00 9.80 -2.09
C ALA A 57 5.71 9.11 -1.64
N ALA A 58 5.19 8.15 -2.41
CA ALA A 58 4.02 7.37 -2.04
C ALA A 58 4.26 6.54 -0.77
N GLN A 59 5.39 5.83 -0.68
CA GLN A 59 5.75 5.04 0.50
C GLN A 59 5.86 5.91 1.76
N VAL A 60 6.59 7.02 1.69
CA VAL A 60 6.81 7.91 2.84
C VAL A 60 5.48 8.50 3.33
N ASN A 61 4.66 9.03 2.42
CA ASN A 61 3.38 9.64 2.78
C ASN A 61 2.41 8.60 3.37
N CYS A 62 2.27 7.43 2.74
CA CYS A 62 1.35 6.40 3.22
C CYS A 62 1.78 5.76 4.53
N LYS A 63 3.09 5.61 4.76
CA LYS A 63 3.62 5.17 6.06
C LYS A 63 3.28 6.18 7.16
N GLN A 64 3.48 7.48 6.90
CA GLN A 64 3.13 8.54 7.85
C GLN A 64 1.62 8.62 8.12
N GLU A 65 0.79 8.46 7.09
CA GLU A 65 -0.67 8.40 7.27
C GLU A 65 -1.10 7.16 8.07
N ALA A 66 -0.50 6.00 7.82
CA ALA A 66 -0.77 4.78 8.57
C ALA A 66 -0.36 4.93 10.05
N ILE A 67 0.83 5.47 10.32
CA ILE A 67 1.30 5.75 11.68
C ILE A 67 0.32 6.67 12.40
N ARG A 68 -0.10 7.78 11.77
CA ARG A 68 -1.08 8.70 12.38
C ARG A 68 -2.44 8.05 12.62
N ARG A 69 -2.93 7.24 11.68
CA ARG A 69 -4.26 6.61 11.77
C ARG A 69 -4.31 5.50 12.81
N TYR A 70 -3.27 4.68 12.89
CA TYR A 70 -3.21 3.50 13.73
C TYR A 70 -2.43 3.70 15.03
N ARG A 71 -1.84 4.88 15.24
CA ARG A 71 -1.06 5.26 16.44
C ARG A 71 0.09 4.28 16.71
N LEU A 72 0.83 3.95 15.65
CA LEU A 72 2.04 3.13 15.70
C LEU A 72 3.27 3.94 16.11
#